data_AF-A0A5N6R342-F1
#
_entry.id   AF-A0A5N6R342-F1
#
_cell.length_a   1.000
_cell.length_b   1.000
_cell.length_c   1.000
_cell.angle_alpha   90.00
_cell.angle_beta   90.00
_cell.angle_gamma   90.00
#
_symmetry.space_group_name_H-M   'P 1'
#
loop_
_entity.id
_entity.type
_entity.pdbx_description
1 polymer ?
#
loop_
_entity_poly.entity_id
_entity_poly.type
_entity_poly.pdbx_seq_one_letter_code
_entity_poly.pdbx_strand_id
1 'polypeptide(L)'
;MPPFAGLDSNPARIRTKPDSNIVTVDVGGQIFQTTQQTLTLGGPKSLFSRVSESPFIDRDPELFSILLSLLRTGNLPSKAKAFDLEDLIDEAQFYGVEPLLVNSLSNPAQFDAFNLEKLQVLPLNGRDSPSAIATTPFGSVHVAHGSKITSFDWSLRRKSTVLTDFTAVDSLLAISPSLAAAGATDFSGLQILDLENGFVRESLDWENVTRSGSTVQGIGSSPEFLFASFESGRRNSNSIMVYDLQSLRPATEIGHCEIYGADIDSAIPATKLNWVSGYGLLMASGSHSGPSGVFGNIKFWDIRSGNVVWEIKEKVDCFSDVSVSDDLSGIFKVGVNSGEVFFADLRNMGAENSWVCLGDGRKVVNGKKEGVGCKIESHGNQVFCSKGGDIELWTEVMMGNSKKREDGLGERVFRKNLMGRVKDMGGSKITNLAFGGNKMFVSRKDQQNVEVWQSSVRGF
;
A
#
# COMPACT_ATOMS: atom_id res chain seq x y z
N MET A 1 61.65 -59.72 -44.83
CA MET A 1 60.38 -59.03 -45.12
C MET A 1 59.88 -58.38 -43.84
N PRO A 2 59.58 -57.06 -43.83
CA PRO A 2 58.92 -56.30 -42.74
C PRO A 2 57.37 -56.46 -42.85
N PRO A 3 56.45 -55.65 -42.23
CA PRO A 3 56.48 -54.53 -41.23
C PRO A 3 55.46 -54.72 -40.05
N PHE A 4 55.35 -53.90 -38.98
CA PHE A 4 54.67 -52.58 -38.81
C PHE A 4 54.95 -52.12 -37.34
N ALA A 5 55.58 -50.98 -37.02
CA ALA A 5 55.14 -49.57 -37.05
C ALA A 5 53.98 -49.21 -36.07
N GLY A 6 54.24 -48.35 -35.07
CA GLY A 6 53.19 -47.50 -34.48
C GLY A 6 53.33 -47.04 -33.03
N LEU A 7 54.10 -45.96 -32.83
CA LEU A 7 53.81 -44.77 -32.00
C LEU A 7 53.65 -44.87 -30.47
N ASP A 8 54.62 -44.25 -29.80
CA ASP A 8 54.57 -43.69 -28.45
C ASP A 8 53.35 -42.77 -28.26
N SER A 9 52.60 -43.00 -27.18
CA SER A 9 51.65 -42.01 -26.66
C SER A 9 51.87 -41.83 -25.15
N ASN A 10 52.55 -40.72 -24.83
CA ASN A 10 52.50 -40.10 -23.51
C ASN A 10 51.03 -39.74 -23.20
N PRO A 11 50.41 -40.23 -22.10
CA PRO A 11 49.17 -39.64 -21.65
C PRO A 11 49.54 -38.31 -20.98
N ALA A 12 49.43 -37.23 -21.75
CA ALA A 12 49.34 -35.89 -21.23
C ALA A 12 48.30 -35.89 -20.11
N ARG A 13 48.76 -35.60 -18.89
CA ARG A 13 47.92 -35.20 -17.76
C ARG A 13 46.88 -34.22 -18.27
N ILE A 14 45.63 -34.66 -18.37
CA ILE A 14 44.49 -33.77 -18.42
C ILE A 14 44.50 -33.04 -17.08
N ARG A 15 45.16 -31.88 -17.03
CA ARG A 15 44.86 -30.85 -16.04
C ARG A 15 43.45 -30.39 -16.39
N THR A 16 42.45 -31.02 -15.79
CA THR A 16 41.16 -30.38 -15.58
C THR A 16 41.45 -29.09 -14.81
N LYS A 17 41.47 -27.94 -15.51
CA LYS A 17 41.33 -26.64 -14.83
C LYS A 17 40.07 -26.77 -13.98
N PRO A 18 40.12 -26.53 -12.66
CA PRO A 18 38.87 -26.34 -11.94
C PRO A 18 38.17 -25.17 -12.62
N ASP A 19 36.93 -25.36 -13.05
CA ASP A 19 36.10 -24.29 -13.58
C ASP A 19 36.11 -23.15 -12.56
N SER A 20 36.94 -22.15 -12.81
CA SER A 20 37.00 -20.98 -11.93
C SER A 20 35.76 -20.18 -12.26
N ASN A 21 34.66 -20.50 -11.58
CA ASN A 21 33.43 -19.68 -11.51
C ASN A 21 33.69 -18.27 -10.96
N ILE A 22 34.95 -17.93 -10.70
CA ILE A 22 35.46 -16.65 -10.24
C ILE A 22 35.70 -15.78 -11.47
N VAL A 23 35.03 -14.64 -11.50
CA VAL A 23 35.18 -13.56 -12.46
C VAL A 23 35.94 -12.43 -11.81
N THR A 24 36.89 -11.86 -12.53
CA THR A 24 37.63 -10.67 -12.14
C THR A 24 37.04 -9.45 -12.84
N VAL A 25 36.82 -8.36 -12.11
CA VAL A 25 36.31 -7.07 -12.63
C VAL A 25 37.24 -5.98 -12.12
N ASP A 26 37.72 -5.12 -13.00
CA ASP A 26 38.50 -3.94 -12.62
C ASP A 26 37.58 -2.72 -12.63
N VAL A 27 37.45 -2.04 -11.48
CA VAL A 27 36.65 -0.82 -11.34
C VAL A 27 37.55 0.30 -10.84
N GLY A 28 37.72 1.35 -11.65
CA GLY A 28 38.54 2.51 -11.31
C GLY A 28 40.01 2.18 -11.01
N GLY A 29 40.52 1.04 -11.48
CA GLY A 29 41.87 0.53 -11.20
C GLY A 29 41.96 -0.41 -10.00
N GLN A 30 40.85 -0.69 -9.31
CA GLN A 30 40.77 -1.66 -8.23
C GLN A 30 40.20 -2.99 -8.72
N ILE A 31 40.94 -4.06 -8.48
CA ILE A 31 40.57 -5.42 -8.90
C ILE A 31 39.62 -6.04 -7.87
N PHE A 32 38.43 -6.42 -8.32
CA PHE A 32 37.44 -7.18 -7.58
C PHE A 32 37.35 -8.60 -8.11
N GLN A 33 37.29 -9.58 -7.21
CA GLN A 33 37.01 -10.97 -7.54
C GLN A 33 35.65 -11.37 -6.97
N THR A 34 34.81 -11.97 -7.80
CA THR A 34 33.47 -12.43 -7.43
C THR A 34 33.06 -13.64 -8.26
N THR A 35 31.88 -14.20 -8.05
CA THR A 35 31.40 -15.33 -8.85
C THR A 35 30.47 -14.89 -9.97
N GLN A 36 30.43 -15.65 -11.07
CA GLN A 36 29.45 -15.41 -12.14
C GLN A 36 28.01 -15.45 -11.61
N GLN A 37 27.73 -16.36 -10.67
CA GLN A 37 26.43 -16.45 -9.99
C GLN A 37 26.05 -15.14 -9.29
N THR A 38 26.96 -14.54 -8.52
CA THR A 38 26.71 -13.24 -7.87
C THR A 38 26.37 -12.14 -8.86
N LEU A 39 27.10 -12.08 -9.98
CA LEU A 39 26.86 -11.08 -11.02
C LEU A 39 25.51 -11.29 -11.73
N THR A 40 25.10 -12.54 -11.94
CA THR A 40 23.80 -12.85 -12.56
C THR A 40 22.61 -12.42 -11.69
N LEU A 41 22.79 -12.24 -10.37
CA LEU A 41 21.74 -11.71 -9.48
C LEU A 41 21.34 -10.28 -9.81
N GLY A 42 22.21 -9.51 -10.49
CA GLY A 42 21.84 -8.19 -11.02
C GLY A 42 20.77 -8.24 -12.11
N GLY A 43 20.48 -9.44 -12.64
CA GLY A 43 19.45 -9.65 -13.64
C GLY A 43 19.91 -9.36 -15.07
N PRO A 44 19.06 -9.65 -16.07
CA PRO A 44 19.41 -9.61 -17.50
C PRO A 44 19.57 -8.19 -18.06
N LYS A 45 19.12 -7.17 -17.32
CA LYS A 45 19.32 -5.76 -17.67
C LYS A 45 20.60 -5.18 -17.07
N SER A 46 21.24 -5.89 -16.13
CA SER A 46 22.48 -5.42 -15.52
C SER A 46 23.61 -5.39 -16.54
N LEU A 47 24.55 -4.47 -16.35
CA LEU A 47 25.78 -4.45 -17.15
C LEU A 47 26.49 -5.81 -17.09
N PHE A 48 26.49 -6.45 -15.92
CA PHE A 48 27.17 -7.73 -15.68
C PHE A 48 26.68 -8.89 -16.54
N SER A 49 25.45 -8.83 -17.04
CA SER A 49 24.91 -9.84 -17.97
C SER A 49 25.56 -9.79 -19.36
N ARG A 50 26.19 -8.67 -19.72
CA ARG A 50 26.79 -8.40 -21.05
C ARG A 50 28.31 -8.44 -21.03
N VAL A 51 28.92 -8.65 -19.88
CA VAL A 51 30.36 -8.58 -19.71
C VAL A 51 31.00 -9.93 -20.06
N SER A 52 31.84 -9.93 -21.10
CA SER A 52 32.84 -10.96 -21.38
C SER A 52 34.17 -10.67 -20.65
N GLU A 53 34.90 -11.74 -20.33
CA GLU A 53 36.16 -11.83 -19.56
C GLU A 53 36.87 -10.50 -19.21
N SER A 54 36.84 -10.15 -17.91
CA SER A 54 37.62 -9.08 -17.25
C SER A 54 37.46 -7.65 -17.81
N PRO A 55 36.29 -7.00 -17.61
CA PRO A 55 36.10 -5.62 -18.04
C PRO A 55 36.88 -4.66 -17.13
N PHE A 56 37.34 -3.57 -17.72
CA PHE A 56 37.66 -2.35 -16.99
C PHE A 56 36.43 -1.44 -17.00
N ILE A 57 36.06 -0.94 -15.82
CA ILE A 57 34.91 -0.06 -15.60
C ILE A 57 35.43 1.23 -14.96
N ASP A 58 35.29 2.34 -15.68
CA ASP A 58 35.75 3.65 -15.22
C ASP A 58 34.72 4.30 -14.28
N ARG A 59 34.61 3.74 -13.06
CA ARG A 59 33.68 4.17 -11.99
C ARG A 59 34.36 4.10 -10.62
N ASP A 60 33.65 4.54 -9.59
CA ASP A 60 34.15 4.55 -8.21
C ASP A 60 34.21 3.13 -7.62
N PRO A 61 35.39 2.62 -7.26
CA PRO A 61 35.52 1.30 -6.65
C PRO A 61 34.87 1.17 -5.26
N GLU A 62 34.75 2.26 -4.50
CA GLU A 62 34.16 2.22 -3.16
C GLU A 62 32.63 1.99 -3.23
N LEU A 63 31.94 2.73 -4.10
CA LEU A 63 30.51 2.53 -4.37
C LEU A 63 30.24 1.14 -4.96
N PHE A 64 31.09 0.69 -5.90
CA PHE A 64 30.98 -0.65 -6.44
C PHE A 64 31.14 -1.73 -5.36
N SER A 65 32.01 -1.54 -4.38
CA SER A 65 32.19 -2.49 -3.27
C SER A 65 30.91 -2.70 -2.44
N ILE A 66 30.10 -1.64 -2.31
CA ILE A 66 28.81 -1.67 -1.62
C ILE A 66 27.80 -2.44 -2.46
N LEU A 67 27.69 -2.12 -3.75
CA LEU A 67 26.78 -2.80 -4.66
C LEU A 67 27.12 -4.28 -4.84
N LEU A 68 28.41 -4.62 -4.84
CA LEU A 68 28.86 -6.01 -4.86
C LEU A 68 28.46 -6.75 -3.58
N SER A 69 28.49 -6.09 -2.43
CA SER A 69 28.01 -6.65 -1.15
C SER A 69 26.49 -6.83 -1.15
N LEU A 70 25.77 -5.88 -1.74
CA LEU A 70 24.32 -5.97 -1.97
C LEU A 70 23.99 -7.17 -2.87
N LEU A 71 24.71 -7.38 -3.96
CA LEU A 71 24.53 -8.55 -4.83
C LEU A 71 24.77 -9.87 -4.10
N ARG A 72 25.73 -9.92 -3.17
CA ARG A 72 26.04 -11.14 -2.40
C ARG A 72 25.02 -11.47 -1.34
N THR A 73 24.47 -10.46 -0.67
CA THR A 73 23.69 -10.64 0.57
C THR A 73 22.23 -10.23 0.45
N GLY A 74 21.86 -9.53 -0.62
CA GLY A 74 20.55 -8.91 -0.81
C GLY A 74 20.30 -7.69 0.10
N ASN A 75 21.27 -7.28 0.93
CA ASN A 75 21.15 -6.17 1.86
C ASN A 75 22.35 -5.23 1.77
N LEU A 76 22.15 -3.95 2.08
CA LEU A 76 23.23 -2.99 2.14
C LEU A 76 24.14 -3.23 3.37
N PRO A 77 25.47 -3.20 3.19
CA PRO A 77 26.40 -3.31 4.31
C PRO A 77 26.40 -2.05 5.19
N SER A 78 26.83 -2.17 6.44
CA SER A 78 26.92 -1.03 7.38
C SER A 78 27.78 0.13 6.86
N LYS A 79 28.78 -0.15 6.01
CA LYS A 79 29.62 0.86 5.35
C LYS A 79 28.85 1.77 4.41
N ALA A 80 27.69 1.35 3.89
CA ALA A 80 26.87 2.15 3.00
C ALA A 80 26.42 3.48 3.64
N LYS A 81 26.38 3.55 4.98
CA LYS A 81 26.06 4.77 5.75
C LYS A 81 27.02 5.92 5.52
N ALA A 82 28.24 5.65 5.06
CA ALA A 82 29.23 6.67 4.81
C ALA A 82 29.02 7.41 3.47
N PHE A 83 28.14 6.90 2.62
CA PHE A 83 27.91 7.40 1.27
C PHE A 83 26.56 8.10 1.19
N ASP A 84 26.46 9.05 0.26
CA ASP A 84 25.20 9.67 -0.06
C ASP A 84 24.28 8.67 -0.76
N LEU A 85 22.97 8.73 -0.48
CA LEU A 85 22.01 7.83 -1.09
C LEU A 85 21.87 8.10 -2.59
N GLU A 86 22.06 9.34 -3.05
CA GLU A 86 22.04 9.72 -4.45
C GLU A 86 23.15 9.01 -5.23
N ASP A 87 24.38 9.09 -4.72
CA ASP A 87 25.54 8.43 -5.33
C ASP A 87 25.32 6.92 -5.46
N LEU A 88 24.70 6.30 -4.44
CA LEU A 88 24.35 4.89 -4.46
C LEU A 88 23.23 4.57 -5.48
N ILE A 89 22.25 5.45 -5.64
CA ILE A 89 21.18 5.29 -6.64
C ILE A 89 21.75 5.40 -8.05
N ASP A 90 22.54 6.43 -8.32
CA ASP A 90 23.17 6.66 -9.62
C ASP A 90 24.09 5.51 -10.01
N GLU A 91 24.90 5.03 -9.07
CA GLU A 91 25.77 3.87 -9.30
C GLU A 91 24.95 2.59 -9.51
N ALA A 92 23.89 2.36 -8.73
CA ALA A 92 23.02 1.20 -8.90
C ALA A 92 22.28 1.23 -10.25
N GLN A 93 21.87 2.41 -10.73
CA GLN A 93 21.28 2.60 -12.05
C GLN A 93 22.28 2.32 -13.16
N PHE A 94 23.52 2.81 -13.03
CA PHE A 94 24.60 2.53 -13.99
C PHE A 94 24.81 1.02 -14.17
N TYR A 95 24.91 0.25 -13.09
CA TYR A 95 25.06 -1.21 -13.17
C TYR A 95 23.76 -1.97 -13.47
N GLY A 96 22.60 -1.30 -13.45
CA GLY A 96 21.29 -1.92 -13.64
C GLY A 96 20.83 -2.80 -12.47
N VAL A 97 21.26 -2.49 -11.24
CA VAL A 97 20.95 -3.22 -10.00
C VAL A 97 20.04 -2.44 -9.05
N GLU A 98 19.49 -1.29 -9.48
CA GLU A 98 18.53 -0.49 -8.72
C GLU A 98 17.37 -1.30 -8.10
N PRO A 99 16.75 -2.30 -8.77
CA PRO A 99 15.68 -3.08 -8.13
C PRO A 99 16.11 -3.80 -6.85
N LEU A 100 17.37 -4.24 -6.76
CA LEU A 100 17.92 -4.84 -5.54
C LEU A 100 18.11 -3.79 -4.44
N LEU A 101 18.52 -2.58 -4.82
CA LEU A 101 18.66 -1.46 -3.89
C LEU A 101 17.30 -1.08 -3.29
N VAL A 102 16.27 -0.94 -4.13
CA VAL A 102 14.88 -0.69 -3.74
C VAL A 102 14.39 -1.77 -2.78
N ASN A 103 14.62 -3.04 -3.12
CA ASN A 103 14.22 -4.17 -2.26
C ASN A 103 15.02 -4.22 -0.95
N SER A 104 16.27 -3.77 -0.92
CA SER A 104 17.02 -3.68 0.34
C SER A 104 16.47 -2.57 1.25
N LEU A 105 16.02 -1.44 0.68
CA LEU A 105 15.71 -0.22 1.41
C LEU A 105 14.23 -0.03 1.75
N SER A 106 13.34 -0.56 0.92
CA SER A 106 11.90 -0.29 0.97
C SER A 106 11.05 -1.56 0.89
N ASN A 107 11.59 -2.72 1.27
CA ASN A 107 10.83 -3.96 1.28
C ASN A 107 9.80 -4.00 2.42
N PRO A 108 8.51 -4.27 2.12
CA PRO A 108 7.44 -4.38 3.12
C PRO A 108 7.71 -5.34 4.28
N ALA A 109 8.42 -6.45 4.03
CA ALA A 109 8.76 -7.43 5.06
C ALA A 109 9.67 -6.86 6.16
N GLN A 110 10.26 -5.68 5.94
CA GLN A 110 11.09 -4.98 6.92
C GLN A 110 10.30 -3.94 7.72
N PHE A 111 8.99 -3.83 7.50
CA PHE A 111 8.13 -2.94 8.28
C PHE A 111 8.07 -3.42 9.73
N ASP A 112 8.37 -2.51 10.66
CA ASP A 112 8.38 -2.79 12.10
C ASP A 112 7.56 -1.73 12.83
N ALA A 113 6.30 -2.08 13.11
CA ALA A 113 5.35 -1.18 13.74
C ALA A 113 5.79 -0.69 15.11
N PHE A 114 6.37 -1.54 15.95
CA PHE A 114 6.63 -1.18 17.35
C PHE A 114 7.71 -0.11 17.49
N ASN A 115 8.58 0.04 16.49
CA ASN A 115 9.67 1.00 16.49
C ASN A 115 9.47 2.16 15.49
N LEU A 116 8.27 2.34 14.95
CA LEU A 116 7.98 3.46 14.05
C LEU A 116 8.15 4.80 14.77
N GLU A 117 8.86 5.70 14.11
CA GLU A 117 8.98 7.10 14.50
C GLU A 117 8.91 8.01 13.29
N LYS A 118 8.57 9.28 13.54
CA LYS A 118 8.57 10.30 12.50
C LYS A 118 10.00 10.57 12.04
N LEU A 119 10.32 10.14 10.82
CA LEU A 119 11.63 10.26 10.19
C LEU A 119 11.81 11.62 9.55
N GLN A 120 10.88 11.98 8.65
CA GLN A 120 10.96 13.21 7.87
C GLN A 120 9.58 13.71 7.45
N VAL A 121 9.54 14.93 6.92
CA VAL A 121 8.32 15.56 6.42
C VAL A 121 8.51 15.92 4.95
N LEU A 122 7.58 15.49 4.12
CA LEU A 122 7.55 15.77 2.69
C LEU A 122 6.70 17.01 2.43
N PRO A 123 7.31 18.15 2.04
CA PRO A 123 6.56 19.36 1.76
C PRO A 123 5.74 19.18 0.48
N LEU A 124 4.52 19.72 0.46
CA LEU A 124 3.71 19.83 -0.74
C LEU A 124 3.77 21.25 -1.30
N ASN A 125 3.34 21.40 -2.55
CA ASN A 125 3.34 22.68 -3.22
C ASN A 125 1.97 23.36 -3.08
N GLY A 126 1.95 24.64 -2.73
CA GLY A 126 0.70 25.42 -2.64
C GLY A 126 0.18 25.54 -1.20
N ARG A 127 -1.13 25.76 -1.07
CA ARG A 127 -1.78 26.05 0.21
C ARG A 127 -2.78 24.97 0.65
N ASP A 128 -3.10 24.07 -0.26
CA ASP A 128 -4.10 23.02 -0.07
C ASP A 128 -3.54 21.90 0.83
N SER A 129 -4.38 21.42 1.74
CA SER A 129 -4.04 20.25 2.56
C SER A 129 -4.23 18.96 1.75
N PRO A 130 -3.49 17.88 2.09
CA PRO A 130 -3.71 16.56 1.52
C PRO A 130 -5.17 16.10 1.66
N SER A 131 -5.78 15.74 0.55
CA SER A 131 -7.12 15.14 0.50
C SER A 131 -7.04 13.61 0.51
N ALA A 132 -6.17 13.02 -0.31
CA ALA A 132 -5.96 11.58 -0.40
C ALA A 132 -4.46 11.22 -0.55
N ILE A 133 -4.10 10.02 -0.09
CA ILE A 133 -2.75 9.46 -0.22
C ILE A 133 -2.86 8.08 -0.86
N ALA A 134 -2.02 7.81 -1.86
CA ALA A 134 -1.87 6.49 -2.44
C ALA A 134 -0.40 6.07 -2.44
N THR A 135 -0.13 4.84 -2.02
CA THR A 135 1.21 4.29 -1.89
C THR A 135 1.40 3.10 -2.82
N THR A 136 2.66 2.87 -3.20
CA THR A 136 3.05 1.67 -3.95
C THR A 136 3.71 0.64 -3.02
N PRO A 137 3.79 -0.64 -3.42
CA PRO A 137 4.37 -1.70 -2.59
C PRO A 137 5.81 -1.44 -2.13
N PHE A 138 6.61 -0.65 -2.87
CA PHE A 138 8.00 -0.35 -2.53
C PHE A 138 8.21 1.09 -2.01
N GLY A 139 7.16 1.74 -1.52
CA GLY A 139 7.29 2.97 -0.73
C GLY A 139 7.29 4.28 -1.51
N SER A 140 7.09 4.26 -2.83
CA SER A 140 6.69 5.50 -3.54
C SER A 140 5.31 5.94 -3.08
N VAL A 141 5.07 7.24 -3.03
CA VAL A 141 3.81 7.83 -2.54
C VAL A 141 3.33 8.95 -3.46
N HIS A 142 2.03 8.96 -3.73
CA HIS A 142 1.32 9.99 -4.46
C HIS A 142 0.35 10.68 -3.51
N VAL A 143 0.36 12.00 -3.52
CA VAL A 143 -0.42 12.81 -2.59
C VAL A 143 -1.28 13.77 -3.39
N ALA A 144 -2.59 13.62 -3.27
CA ALA A 144 -3.58 14.55 -3.79
C ALA A 144 -3.72 15.74 -2.83
N HIS A 145 -3.67 16.96 -3.36
CA HIS A 145 -3.94 18.20 -2.63
C HIS A 145 -4.54 19.24 -3.59
N GLY A 146 -5.77 19.69 -3.31
CA GLY A 146 -6.53 20.51 -4.24
C GLY A 146 -6.65 19.85 -5.62
N SER A 147 -6.34 20.61 -6.67
CA SER A 147 -6.33 20.16 -8.07
C SER A 147 -5.00 19.54 -8.53
N LYS A 148 -4.16 19.09 -7.60
CA LYS A 148 -2.81 18.61 -7.90
C LYS A 148 -2.53 17.26 -7.27
N ILE A 149 -1.63 16.52 -7.91
CA ILE A 149 -1.04 15.31 -7.35
C ILE A 149 0.48 15.48 -7.34
N THR A 150 1.08 15.42 -6.17
CA THR A 150 2.54 15.41 -6.00
C THR A 150 3.02 13.98 -5.74
N SER A 151 4.02 13.55 -6.52
CA SER A 151 4.58 12.20 -6.46
C SER A 151 5.98 12.22 -5.85
N PHE A 152 6.25 11.27 -4.96
CA PHE A 152 7.56 10.99 -4.38
C PHE A 152 7.97 9.56 -4.69
N ASP A 153 9.25 9.37 -5.02
CA ASP A 153 9.81 8.04 -5.27
C ASP A 153 10.02 7.25 -3.96
N TRP A 154 10.50 6.02 -4.11
CA TRP A 154 10.79 5.11 -3.01
C TRP A 154 11.89 5.63 -2.06
N SER A 155 12.76 6.53 -2.53
CA SER A 155 13.77 7.23 -1.73
C SER A 155 13.27 8.57 -1.19
N LEU A 156 11.95 8.82 -1.29
CA LEU A 156 11.24 9.97 -0.74
C LEU A 156 11.59 11.32 -1.40
N ARG A 157 12.21 11.29 -2.58
CA ARG A 157 12.47 12.47 -3.40
C ARG A 157 11.25 12.80 -4.24
N ARG A 158 10.98 14.09 -4.40
CA ARG A 158 9.86 14.55 -5.22
C ARG A 158 10.17 14.28 -6.70
N LYS A 159 9.35 13.47 -7.37
CA LYS A 159 9.43 13.23 -8.82
C LYS A 159 8.72 14.30 -9.62
N SER A 160 7.47 14.57 -9.29
CA SER A 160 6.60 15.42 -10.12
C SER A 160 5.49 16.07 -9.31
N THR A 161 4.88 17.10 -9.88
CA THR A 161 3.58 17.62 -9.43
C THR A 161 2.75 17.91 -10.65
N VAL A 162 1.66 17.16 -10.80
CA VAL A 162 0.78 17.20 -11.97
C VAL A 162 -0.49 17.97 -11.58
N LEU A 163 -0.95 18.83 -12.48
CA LEU A 163 -2.25 19.48 -12.38
C LEU A 163 -3.31 18.55 -12.99
N THR A 164 -4.41 18.33 -12.28
CA THR A 164 -5.52 17.50 -12.73
C THR A 164 -6.64 18.38 -13.30
N ASP A 165 -7.56 17.78 -14.06
CA ASP A 165 -8.80 18.44 -14.48
C ASP A 165 -9.78 18.62 -13.31
N PHE A 166 -9.57 17.90 -12.20
CA PHE A 166 -10.35 18.02 -10.98
C PHE A 166 -10.11 19.35 -10.26
N THR A 167 -11.18 19.93 -9.71
CA THR A 167 -11.13 21.01 -8.72
C THR A 167 -10.51 20.55 -7.41
N ALA A 168 -10.91 19.37 -6.95
CA ALA A 168 -10.35 18.66 -5.81
C ALA A 168 -10.29 17.16 -6.12
N VAL A 169 -9.19 16.51 -5.80
CA VAL A 169 -9.08 15.04 -5.90
C VAL A 169 -9.45 14.44 -4.55
N ASP A 170 -10.58 13.72 -4.46
CA ASP A 170 -11.09 13.16 -3.20
C ASP A 170 -10.67 11.70 -2.97
N SER A 171 -10.48 10.95 -4.06
CA SER A 171 -10.08 9.55 -4.02
C SER A 171 -8.86 9.33 -4.91
N LEU A 172 -7.89 8.56 -4.42
CA LEU A 172 -6.65 8.27 -5.13
C LEU A 172 -6.22 6.82 -4.90
N LEU A 173 -5.79 6.15 -5.96
CA LEU A 173 -5.22 4.80 -5.91
C LEU A 173 -4.00 4.71 -6.82
N ALA A 174 -2.90 4.15 -6.33
CA ALA A 174 -1.71 3.91 -7.12
C ALA A 174 -1.85 2.59 -7.89
N ILE A 175 -1.76 2.65 -9.22
CA ILE A 175 -1.73 1.46 -10.10
C ILE A 175 -0.27 1.02 -10.30
N SER A 176 0.63 1.99 -10.48
CA SER A 176 2.07 1.79 -10.59
C SER A 176 2.80 3.03 -10.03
N PRO A 177 4.15 3.01 -9.92
CA PRO A 177 4.91 4.20 -9.52
C PRO A 177 4.76 5.43 -10.45
N SER A 178 4.17 5.27 -11.63
CA SER A 178 3.91 6.35 -12.59
C SER A 178 2.43 6.50 -12.97
N LEU A 179 1.54 5.60 -12.54
CA LEU A 179 0.12 5.61 -12.89
C LEU A 179 -0.75 5.61 -11.63
N ALA A 180 -1.74 6.50 -11.60
CA ALA A 180 -2.74 6.53 -10.54
C ALA A 180 -4.15 6.70 -11.10
N ALA A 181 -5.12 6.09 -10.43
CA ALA A 181 -6.54 6.37 -10.62
C ALA A 181 -6.95 7.47 -9.63
N ALA A 182 -7.55 8.54 -10.14
CA ALA A 182 -8.01 9.68 -9.36
C ALA A 182 -9.49 9.94 -9.63
N GLY A 183 -10.21 10.25 -8.57
CA GLY A 183 -11.64 10.55 -8.63
C GLY A 183 -12.01 11.70 -7.70
N ALA A 184 -13.11 12.34 -8.01
CA ALA A 184 -13.66 13.43 -7.22
C ALA A 184 -15.15 13.23 -7.00
N THR A 185 -15.65 13.83 -5.92
CA THR A 185 -17.06 13.80 -5.55
C THR A 185 -17.87 14.91 -6.21
N ASP A 186 -17.20 15.89 -6.83
CA ASP A 186 -17.77 17.04 -7.53
C ASP A 186 -17.49 17.05 -9.05
N PHE A 187 -16.74 16.08 -9.56
CA PHE A 187 -16.43 15.92 -10.97
C PHE A 187 -16.82 14.52 -11.45
N SER A 188 -17.31 14.41 -12.69
CA SER A 188 -17.77 13.14 -13.24
C SER A 188 -16.64 12.33 -13.85
N GLY A 189 -16.65 11.03 -13.59
CA GLY A 189 -15.69 10.09 -14.15
C GLY A 189 -14.45 9.89 -13.29
N LEU A 190 -13.88 8.70 -13.42
CA LEU A 190 -12.60 8.31 -12.86
C LEU A 190 -11.51 8.55 -13.89
N GLN A 191 -10.45 9.28 -13.55
CA GLN A 191 -9.33 9.52 -14.47
C GLN A 191 -8.13 8.65 -14.12
N ILE A 192 -7.58 7.98 -15.13
CA ILE A 192 -6.29 7.29 -15.06
C ILE A 192 -5.22 8.25 -15.51
N LEU A 193 -4.34 8.65 -14.60
CA LEU A 193 -3.36 9.71 -14.79
C LEU A 193 -1.97 9.12 -14.94
N ASP A 194 -1.25 9.58 -15.96
CA ASP A 194 0.20 9.44 -16.05
C ASP A 194 0.85 10.54 -15.21
N LEU A 195 1.41 10.16 -14.07
CA LEU A 195 2.02 11.07 -13.11
C LEU A 195 3.45 11.48 -13.48
N GLU A 196 4.06 10.83 -14.47
CA GLU A 196 5.38 11.17 -14.99
C GLU A 196 5.28 12.25 -16.06
N ASN A 197 4.35 12.06 -17.00
CA ASN A 197 4.14 12.97 -18.13
C ASN A 197 3.05 14.01 -17.89
N GLY A 198 2.20 13.80 -16.89
CA GLY A 198 1.19 14.77 -16.44
C GLY A 198 -0.03 14.89 -17.33
N PHE A 199 -0.50 13.78 -17.93
CA PHE A 199 -1.70 13.77 -18.76
C PHE A 199 -2.69 12.66 -18.36
N VAL A 200 -3.96 12.83 -18.72
CA VAL A 200 -5.01 11.82 -18.55
C VAL A 200 -4.84 10.75 -19.64
N ARG A 201 -4.54 9.51 -19.22
CA ARG A 201 -4.41 8.37 -20.14
C ARG A 201 -5.77 7.84 -20.56
N GLU A 202 -6.71 7.76 -19.62
CA GLU A 202 -8.04 7.21 -19.85
C GLU A 202 -9.03 7.80 -18.84
N SER A 203 -10.29 7.97 -19.27
CA SER A 203 -11.40 8.36 -18.40
C SER A 203 -12.41 7.23 -18.38
N LEU A 204 -12.77 6.77 -17.18
CA LEU A 204 -13.70 5.67 -16.95
C LEU A 204 -14.98 6.23 -16.33
N ASP A 205 -16.09 5.98 -17.00
CA ASP A 205 -17.41 6.47 -16.59
C ASP A 205 -18.38 5.32 -16.29
N TRP A 206 -19.44 5.67 -15.57
CA TRP A 206 -20.61 4.82 -15.37
C TRP A 206 -21.85 5.55 -15.88
N GLU A 207 -22.57 4.95 -16.83
CA GLU A 207 -23.84 5.49 -17.33
C GLU A 207 -24.99 5.06 -16.40
N ASN A 208 -25.48 5.99 -15.59
CA ASN A 208 -26.67 5.77 -14.77
C ASN A 208 -27.96 5.88 -15.60
N VAL A 209 -29.08 5.37 -15.06
CA VAL A 209 -30.41 5.37 -15.70
C VAL A 209 -30.86 6.76 -16.14
N THR A 210 -30.49 7.81 -15.39
CA THR A 210 -30.87 9.20 -15.72
C THR A 210 -29.93 9.89 -16.72
N ARG A 211 -28.86 9.21 -17.15
CA ARG A 211 -27.78 9.75 -18.01
C ARG A 211 -27.20 11.07 -17.48
N SER A 212 -27.20 11.23 -16.16
CA SER A 212 -26.48 12.32 -15.50
C SER A 212 -24.99 11.98 -15.41
N GLY A 213 -24.13 12.96 -15.13
CA GLY A 213 -22.73 12.66 -14.80
C GLY A 213 -22.63 11.82 -13.54
N SER A 214 -21.63 10.95 -13.44
CA SER A 214 -21.43 10.04 -12.29
C SER A 214 -20.12 10.36 -11.59
N THR A 215 -20.17 10.66 -10.29
CA THR A 215 -19.00 11.04 -9.50
C THR A 215 -18.42 9.84 -8.77
N VAL A 216 -17.14 9.91 -8.39
CA VAL A 216 -16.41 8.79 -7.78
C VAL A 216 -16.41 8.96 -6.26
N GLN A 217 -16.92 7.94 -5.57
CA GLN A 217 -17.04 7.93 -4.10
C GLN A 217 -15.94 7.13 -3.42
N GLY A 218 -15.36 6.16 -4.12
CA GLY A 218 -14.28 5.32 -3.58
C GLY A 218 -13.61 4.51 -4.69
N ILE A 219 -12.32 4.22 -4.50
CA ILE A 219 -11.50 3.46 -5.45
C ILE A 219 -10.80 2.34 -4.67
N GLY A 220 -10.70 1.16 -5.25
CA GLY A 220 -9.92 0.05 -4.72
C GLY A 220 -9.34 -0.80 -5.85
N SER A 221 -8.48 -1.74 -5.51
CA SER A 221 -7.96 -2.70 -6.50
C SER A 221 -7.70 -4.07 -5.89
N SER A 222 -7.64 -5.04 -6.79
CA SER A 222 -7.07 -6.37 -6.59
C SER A 222 -5.90 -6.55 -7.56
N PRO A 223 -5.17 -7.67 -7.54
CA PRO A 223 -4.13 -7.93 -8.53
C PRO A 223 -4.61 -7.91 -9.99
N GLU A 224 -5.90 -8.18 -10.24
CA GLU A 224 -6.47 -8.34 -11.58
C GLU A 224 -7.44 -7.21 -11.95
N PHE A 225 -8.10 -6.59 -10.96
CA PHE A 225 -9.20 -5.66 -11.20
C PHE A 225 -9.02 -4.32 -10.49
N LEU A 226 -9.50 -3.26 -11.15
CA LEU A 226 -9.73 -1.94 -10.59
C LEU A 226 -11.22 -1.81 -10.22
N PHE A 227 -11.51 -1.28 -9.03
CA PHE A 227 -12.86 -1.06 -8.53
C PHE A 227 -13.13 0.42 -8.38
N ALA A 228 -14.29 0.87 -8.86
CA ALA A 228 -14.73 2.25 -8.71
C ALA A 228 -16.18 2.28 -8.23
N SER A 229 -16.42 2.90 -7.08
CA SER A 229 -17.77 3.18 -6.60
C SER A 229 -18.23 4.50 -7.16
N PHE A 230 -19.28 4.48 -7.97
CA PHE A 230 -19.90 5.64 -8.56
C PHE A 230 -21.22 5.99 -7.88
N GLU A 231 -21.51 7.30 -7.82
CA GLU A 231 -22.80 7.85 -7.46
C GLU A 231 -23.29 8.76 -8.59
N SER A 232 -24.57 8.69 -8.94
CA SER A 232 -25.14 9.54 -9.95
C SER A 232 -25.11 11.00 -9.49
N GLY A 233 -24.99 11.95 -10.41
CA GLY A 233 -24.97 13.38 -10.09
C GLY A 233 -26.29 13.87 -9.48
N ARG A 234 -27.37 13.10 -9.64
CA ARG A 234 -28.66 13.32 -8.96
C ARG A 234 -28.76 12.66 -7.59
N ARG A 235 -27.73 11.90 -7.17
CA ARG A 235 -27.66 11.15 -5.92
C ARG A 235 -28.87 10.24 -5.72
N ASN A 236 -29.35 9.67 -6.82
CA ASN A 236 -30.51 8.79 -6.84
C ASN A 236 -30.15 7.38 -7.28
N SER A 237 -28.89 7.13 -7.61
CA SER A 237 -28.38 5.80 -7.86
C SER A 237 -26.89 5.71 -7.65
N ASN A 238 -26.42 4.51 -7.36
CA ASN A 238 -25.01 4.21 -7.15
C ASN A 238 -24.70 2.79 -7.61
N SER A 239 -23.45 2.56 -7.98
CA SER A 239 -22.99 1.26 -8.45
C SER A 239 -21.49 1.11 -8.28
N ILE A 240 -20.99 -0.12 -8.21
CA ILE A 240 -19.55 -0.40 -8.20
C ILE A 240 -19.20 -1.04 -9.54
N MET A 241 -18.41 -0.32 -10.33
CA MET A 241 -17.87 -0.81 -11.59
C MET A 241 -16.57 -1.54 -11.35
N VAL A 242 -16.43 -2.69 -12.00
CA VAL A 242 -15.23 -3.51 -11.98
C VAL A 242 -14.58 -3.46 -13.36
N TYR A 243 -13.33 -3.02 -13.43
CA TYR A 243 -12.56 -2.93 -14.66
C TYR A 243 -11.38 -3.89 -14.60
N ASP A 244 -11.01 -4.49 -15.73
CA ASP A 244 -9.75 -5.22 -15.86
C ASP A 244 -8.57 -4.25 -15.68
N LEU A 245 -7.63 -4.54 -14.78
CA LEU A 245 -6.59 -3.59 -14.41
C LEU A 245 -5.58 -3.32 -15.55
N GLN A 246 -5.43 -4.25 -16.50
CA GLN A 246 -4.47 -4.13 -17.59
C GLN A 246 -5.06 -3.39 -18.80
N SER A 247 -6.28 -3.72 -19.18
CA SER A 247 -6.97 -3.19 -20.35
C SER A 247 -7.94 -2.05 -20.03
N LEU A 248 -8.26 -1.85 -18.75
CA LEU A 248 -9.21 -0.87 -18.22
C LEU A 248 -10.64 -1.02 -18.79
N ARG A 249 -10.93 -2.16 -19.40
CA ARG A 249 -12.26 -2.47 -19.92
C ARG A 249 -13.21 -2.87 -18.79
N PRO A 250 -14.49 -2.47 -18.84
CA PRO A 250 -15.49 -2.94 -17.89
C PRO A 250 -15.59 -4.48 -17.94
N ALA A 251 -15.42 -5.12 -16.79
CA ALA A 251 -15.56 -6.56 -16.61
C ALA A 251 -16.95 -6.92 -16.07
N THR A 252 -17.43 -6.22 -15.04
CA THR A 252 -18.76 -6.42 -14.47
C THR A 252 -19.23 -5.17 -13.70
N GLU A 253 -20.54 -5.13 -13.42
CA GLU A 253 -21.19 -4.14 -12.56
C GLU A 253 -21.80 -4.87 -11.36
N ILE A 254 -21.55 -4.38 -10.15
CA ILE A 254 -22.10 -4.95 -8.91
C ILE A 254 -22.68 -3.86 -8.03
N GLY A 255 -23.64 -4.24 -7.17
CA GLY A 255 -24.20 -3.31 -6.19
C GLY A 255 -25.01 -2.15 -6.77
N HIS A 256 -25.46 -2.27 -8.02
CA HIS A 256 -26.37 -1.31 -8.64
C HIS A 256 -27.62 -1.12 -7.78
N CYS A 257 -27.87 0.12 -7.37
CA CYS A 257 -29.01 0.49 -6.56
C CYS A 257 -29.63 1.78 -7.08
N GLU A 258 -30.95 1.78 -7.21
CA GLU A 258 -31.76 2.94 -7.59
C GLU A 258 -32.63 3.35 -6.40
N ILE A 259 -32.61 4.63 -6.07
CA ILE A 259 -33.36 5.22 -4.96
C ILE A 259 -34.71 5.66 -5.49
N TYR A 260 -35.76 4.95 -5.07
CA TYR A 260 -37.14 5.34 -5.33
C TYR A 260 -37.82 5.74 -4.02
N GLY A 261 -38.37 6.96 -3.95
CA GLY A 261 -39.14 7.41 -2.79
C GLY A 261 -38.27 7.81 -1.60
N ALA A 262 -38.68 7.40 -0.38
CA ALA A 262 -38.10 7.86 0.89
C ALA A 262 -37.00 6.95 1.47
N ASP A 263 -36.62 5.87 0.79
CA ASP A 263 -35.59 4.92 1.25
C ASP A 263 -34.16 5.42 0.93
N ILE A 264 -33.82 6.62 1.41
CA ILE A 264 -32.49 7.23 1.24
C ILE A 264 -31.41 6.39 1.94
N ASP A 265 -31.78 5.69 3.02
CA ASP A 265 -30.84 4.89 3.81
C ASP A 265 -30.45 3.55 3.15
N SER A 266 -31.11 3.13 2.05
CA SER A 266 -30.81 1.83 1.40
C SER A 266 -29.69 1.88 0.36
N ALA A 267 -29.32 3.07 -0.11
CA ALA A 267 -28.42 3.27 -1.25
C ALA A 267 -27.22 4.14 -0.87
N ILE A 268 -26.49 3.72 0.16
CA ILE A 268 -25.28 4.40 0.60
C ILE A 268 -24.15 4.00 -0.36
N PRO A 269 -23.54 4.93 -1.13
CA PRO A 269 -22.42 4.60 -1.99
C PRO A 269 -21.23 4.14 -1.14
N ALA A 270 -20.42 3.23 -1.70
CA ALA A 270 -19.24 2.76 -1.01
C ALA A 270 -18.14 3.82 -1.08
N THR A 271 -17.73 4.32 0.08
CA THR A 271 -16.64 5.30 0.20
C THR A 271 -15.29 4.64 0.43
N LYS A 272 -15.29 3.35 0.78
CA LYS A 272 -14.07 2.54 0.92
C LYS A 272 -14.28 1.17 0.29
N LEU A 273 -13.34 0.82 -0.58
CA LEU A 273 -13.29 -0.45 -1.30
C LEU A 273 -11.97 -1.14 -0.94
N ASN A 274 -12.03 -2.36 -0.43
CA ASN A 274 -10.83 -3.10 -0.03
C ASN A 274 -10.91 -4.56 -0.45
N TRP A 275 -9.86 -5.05 -1.11
CA TRP A 275 -9.79 -6.42 -1.60
C TRP A 275 -9.26 -7.36 -0.51
N VAL A 276 -10.01 -8.43 -0.26
CA VAL A 276 -9.72 -9.42 0.77
C VAL A 276 -9.20 -10.66 0.06
N SER A 277 -7.88 -10.77 -0.07
CA SER A 277 -7.22 -11.76 -0.91
C SER A 277 -7.42 -13.18 -0.39
N GLY A 278 -7.43 -13.35 0.93
CA GLY A 278 -7.61 -14.67 1.58
C GLY A 278 -8.97 -15.31 1.27
N TYR A 279 -10.00 -14.49 0.98
CA TYR A 279 -11.36 -14.94 0.69
C TYR A 279 -11.75 -14.72 -0.78
N GLY A 280 -10.98 -13.94 -1.54
CA GLY A 280 -11.34 -13.55 -2.91
C GLY A 280 -12.59 -12.68 -2.96
N LEU A 281 -12.79 -11.81 -1.97
CA LEU A 281 -13.98 -10.96 -1.84
C LEU A 281 -13.62 -9.48 -1.84
N LEU A 282 -14.52 -8.65 -2.37
CA LEU A 282 -14.42 -7.19 -2.28
C LEU A 282 -15.26 -6.69 -1.11
N MET A 283 -14.61 -6.10 -0.11
CA MET A 283 -15.29 -5.33 0.92
C MET A 283 -15.67 -3.96 0.34
N ALA A 284 -16.95 -3.59 0.45
CA ALA A 284 -17.47 -2.29 0.12
C ALA A 284 -18.19 -1.71 1.34
N SER A 285 -17.72 -0.57 1.84
CA SER A 285 -18.31 0.09 3.01
C SER A 285 -18.66 1.55 2.72
N GLY A 286 -19.80 1.99 3.24
CA GLY A 286 -20.24 3.37 3.16
C GLY A 286 -21.06 3.76 4.40
N SER A 287 -20.98 5.02 4.79
CA SER A 287 -21.77 5.58 5.88
C SER A 287 -22.45 6.88 5.47
N HIS A 288 -23.71 7.04 5.86
CA HIS A 288 -24.50 8.23 5.61
C HIS A 288 -24.93 8.87 6.94
N SER A 289 -24.82 10.20 7.03
CA SER A 289 -25.25 10.97 8.20
C SER A 289 -26.56 11.68 7.89
N GLY A 290 -27.63 11.32 8.57
CA GLY A 290 -28.96 11.94 8.43
C GLY A 290 -29.53 12.48 9.75
N PRO A 291 -30.74 13.06 9.73
CA PRO A 291 -31.41 13.58 10.93
C PRO A 291 -31.67 12.50 12.01
N SER A 292 -31.83 11.25 11.59
CA SER A 292 -32.08 10.08 12.44
C SER A 292 -30.80 9.44 13.01
N GLY A 293 -29.62 9.95 12.67
CA GLY A 293 -28.34 9.41 13.12
C GLY A 293 -27.40 9.07 11.97
N VAL A 294 -26.39 8.24 12.26
CA VAL A 294 -25.43 7.76 11.25
C VAL A 294 -25.74 6.30 10.96
N PHE A 295 -25.92 5.99 9.69
CA PHE A 295 -26.22 4.65 9.17
C PHE A 295 -25.05 4.19 8.33
N GLY A 296 -24.65 2.93 8.49
CA GLY A 296 -23.53 2.36 7.77
C GLY A 296 -23.89 1.01 7.19
N ASN A 297 -23.29 0.70 6.04
CA ASN A 297 -23.39 -0.60 5.43
C ASN A 297 -21.98 -1.11 5.07
N ILE A 298 -21.71 -2.37 5.40
CA ILE A 298 -20.48 -3.07 5.01
C ILE A 298 -20.91 -4.34 4.28
N LYS A 299 -20.61 -4.43 2.99
CA LYS A 299 -20.93 -5.58 2.14
C LYS A 299 -19.65 -6.27 1.68
N PHE A 300 -19.70 -7.59 1.59
CA PHE A 300 -18.66 -8.40 0.95
C PHE A 300 -19.23 -9.02 -0.31
N TRP A 301 -18.61 -8.69 -1.43
CA TRP A 301 -19.04 -9.11 -2.76
C TRP A 301 -18.12 -10.19 -3.29
N ASP A 302 -18.72 -11.25 -3.84
CA ASP A 302 -18.02 -12.14 -4.76
C ASP A 302 -18.15 -11.56 -6.16
N ILE A 303 -17.05 -11.05 -6.71
CA ILE A 303 -17.01 -10.40 -8.02
C ILE A 303 -17.38 -11.37 -9.15
N ARG A 304 -17.07 -12.67 -8.99
CA ARG A 304 -17.30 -13.66 -10.05
C ARG A 304 -18.78 -13.95 -10.22
N SER A 305 -19.52 -14.01 -9.12
CA SER A 305 -20.97 -14.24 -9.13
C SER A 305 -21.80 -12.97 -9.10
N GLY A 306 -21.20 -11.83 -8.73
CA GLY A 306 -21.90 -10.55 -8.52
C GLY A 306 -22.76 -10.53 -7.25
N ASN A 307 -22.70 -11.57 -6.41
CA ASN A 307 -23.57 -11.70 -5.24
C ASN A 307 -22.92 -11.13 -3.98
N VAL A 308 -23.78 -10.64 -3.09
CA VAL A 308 -23.39 -10.30 -1.71
C VAL A 308 -23.23 -11.60 -0.92
N VAL A 309 -22.01 -11.87 -0.47
CA VAL A 309 -21.72 -13.00 0.43
C VAL A 309 -22.14 -12.66 1.86
N TRP A 310 -21.94 -11.40 2.26
CA TRP A 310 -22.30 -10.94 3.60
C TRP A 310 -22.58 -9.44 3.69
N GLU A 311 -23.43 -9.03 4.63
CA GLU A 311 -23.85 -7.64 4.86
C GLU A 311 -23.96 -7.33 6.36
N ILE A 312 -23.36 -6.21 6.80
CA ILE A 312 -23.62 -5.59 8.11
C ILE A 312 -24.33 -4.27 7.92
N LYS A 313 -25.43 -4.09 8.66
CA LYS A 313 -26.11 -2.79 8.78
C LYS A 313 -25.87 -2.23 10.17
N GLU A 314 -25.22 -1.08 10.22
CA GLU A 314 -24.83 -0.40 11.46
C GLU A 314 -25.71 0.83 11.73
N LYS A 315 -26.26 0.93 12.93
CA LYS A 315 -27.13 2.05 13.35
C LYS A 315 -26.82 2.65 14.72
N VAL A 316 -26.21 1.88 15.63
CA VAL A 316 -26.03 2.29 17.04
C VAL A 316 -24.78 3.16 17.18
N ASP A 317 -23.61 2.56 16.98
CA ASP A 317 -22.34 3.26 16.88
C ASP A 317 -21.73 2.89 15.52
N CYS A 318 -22.33 3.49 14.49
CA CYS A 318 -21.85 3.36 13.11
C CYS A 318 -20.37 3.75 13.02
N PHE A 319 -19.69 3.34 11.97
CA PHE A 319 -18.27 3.60 11.81
C PHE A 319 -17.98 4.99 11.22
N SER A 320 -16.85 5.58 11.63
CA SER A 320 -16.20 6.67 10.91
C SER A 320 -15.28 6.13 9.81
N ASP A 321 -14.66 4.98 10.03
CA ASP A 321 -13.82 4.27 9.06
C ASP A 321 -13.77 2.77 9.39
N VAL A 322 -13.46 1.95 8.39
CA VAL A 322 -13.44 0.48 8.45
C VAL A 322 -12.16 -0.03 7.80
N SER A 323 -11.59 -1.12 8.32
CA SER A 323 -10.50 -1.84 7.68
C SER A 323 -10.70 -3.34 7.82
N VAL A 324 -10.11 -4.10 6.91
CA VAL A 324 -10.21 -5.56 6.87
C VAL A 324 -8.81 -6.14 6.75
N SER A 325 -8.50 -7.09 7.63
CA SER A 325 -7.20 -7.74 7.70
C SER A 325 -7.35 -9.21 7.35
N ASP A 326 -6.68 -9.64 6.28
CA ASP A 326 -6.53 -11.05 5.92
C ASP A 326 -5.74 -11.79 7.01
N ASP A 327 -4.62 -11.22 7.44
CA ASP A 327 -3.71 -11.81 8.43
C ASP A 327 -4.38 -12.05 9.79
N LEU A 328 -5.19 -11.09 10.25
CA LEU A 328 -5.96 -11.23 11.48
C LEU A 328 -7.32 -11.89 11.23
N SER A 329 -7.68 -12.20 9.98
CA SER A 329 -9.01 -12.71 9.60
C SER A 329 -10.14 -11.94 10.30
N GLY A 330 -10.10 -10.60 10.19
CA GLY A 330 -10.93 -9.72 11.00
C GLY A 330 -11.32 -8.43 10.31
N ILE A 331 -12.51 -7.94 10.65
CA ILE A 331 -12.98 -6.60 10.30
C ILE A 331 -12.80 -5.71 11.52
N PHE A 332 -12.26 -4.53 11.29
CA PHE A 332 -12.07 -3.52 12.31
C PHE A 332 -12.84 -2.26 11.91
N LYS A 333 -13.52 -1.64 12.87
CA LYS A 333 -14.12 -0.32 12.68
C LYS A 333 -13.73 0.61 13.82
N VAL A 334 -13.73 1.91 13.53
CA VAL A 334 -13.73 2.95 14.57
C VAL A 334 -15.12 3.56 14.65
N GLY A 335 -15.76 3.50 15.82
CA GLY A 335 -17.10 4.02 16.05
C GLY A 335 -17.16 5.54 15.94
N VAL A 336 -18.11 6.10 15.19
CA VAL A 336 -18.25 7.54 14.94
C VAL A 336 -18.65 8.31 16.20
N ASN A 337 -19.45 7.69 17.08
CA ASN A 337 -19.91 8.31 18.31
C ASN A 337 -18.93 8.04 19.45
N SER A 338 -18.54 6.78 19.66
CA SER A 338 -17.65 6.40 20.77
C SER A 338 -16.18 6.72 20.53
N GLY A 339 -15.73 6.76 19.28
CA GLY A 339 -14.30 6.76 18.95
C GLY A 339 -13.57 5.47 19.34
N GLU A 340 -14.27 4.41 19.73
CA GLU A 340 -13.66 3.14 20.12
C GLU A 340 -13.43 2.24 18.90
N VAL A 341 -12.43 1.35 19.02
CA VAL A 341 -12.13 0.33 18.01
C VAL A 341 -12.94 -0.92 18.31
N PHE A 342 -13.61 -1.44 17.29
CA PHE A 342 -14.36 -2.68 17.35
C PHE A 342 -13.77 -3.69 16.37
N PHE A 343 -13.91 -4.97 16.73
CA PHE A 343 -13.46 -6.11 15.96
C PHE A 343 -14.62 -7.07 15.71
N ALA A 344 -14.70 -7.61 14.50
CA ALA A 344 -15.55 -8.74 14.15
C ALA A 344 -14.73 -9.82 13.44
N ASP A 345 -14.93 -11.08 13.81
CA ASP A 345 -14.17 -12.20 13.24
C ASP A 345 -14.76 -12.62 11.88
N LEU A 346 -13.93 -12.60 10.83
CA LEU A 346 -14.35 -12.99 9.47
C LEU A 346 -14.79 -14.46 9.36
N ARG A 347 -14.43 -15.31 10.33
CA ARG A 347 -14.79 -16.73 10.32
C ARG A 347 -16.16 -16.99 10.95
N ASN A 348 -16.71 -16.04 11.70
CA ASN A 348 -18.00 -16.17 12.39
C ASN A 348 -19.04 -15.17 11.85
N MET A 349 -18.98 -14.94 10.54
CA MET A 349 -19.80 -13.96 9.83
C MET A 349 -21.20 -14.51 9.63
N GLY A 350 -22.15 -14.12 10.49
CA GLY A 350 -23.54 -14.61 10.46
C GLY A 350 -24.24 -14.62 11.82
N ALA A 351 -23.50 -14.54 12.92
CA ALA A 351 -24.08 -14.38 14.26
C ALA A 351 -24.59 -12.93 14.46
N GLU A 352 -25.80 -12.77 15.02
CA GLU A 352 -26.32 -11.46 15.42
C GLU A 352 -25.37 -10.80 16.45
N ASN A 353 -24.97 -9.55 16.19
CA ASN A 353 -24.05 -8.73 17.01
C ASN A 353 -22.61 -9.29 17.15
N SER A 354 -21.88 -9.39 16.04
CA SER A 354 -20.49 -9.88 16.00
C SER A 354 -19.42 -8.89 16.50
N TRP A 355 -19.77 -7.63 16.80
CA TRP A 355 -18.79 -6.62 17.21
C TRP A 355 -18.34 -6.78 18.66
N VAL A 356 -17.03 -6.90 18.84
CA VAL A 356 -16.34 -6.84 20.13
C VAL A 356 -15.63 -5.50 20.25
N CYS A 357 -15.98 -4.69 21.25
CA CYS A 357 -15.25 -3.47 21.56
C CYS A 357 -13.87 -3.83 22.14
N LEU A 358 -12.80 -3.41 21.46
CA LEU A 358 -11.42 -3.58 21.91
C LEU A 358 -10.97 -2.46 22.85
N GLY A 359 -11.65 -1.32 22.76
CA GLY A 359 -11.42 -0.10 23.54
C GLY A 359 -11.70 -0.19 25.03
N ASP A 360 -11.71 0.96 25.70
CA ASP A 360 -12.00 1.04 27.14
C ASP A 360 -13.51 0.86 27.43
N GLY A 361 -14.33 0.60 26.39
CA GLY A 361 -15.78 0.41 26.50
C GLY A 361 -16.51 1.67 26.98
N ARG A 362 -15.99 2.86 26.64
CA ARG A 362 -16.56 4.13 27.10
C ARG A 362 -18.00 4.26 26.62
N LYS A 363 -18.90 4.57 27.57
CA LYS A 363 -20.29 4.87 27.23
C LYS A 363 -20.33 6.13 26.36
N VAL A 364 -21.02 6.04 25.24
CA VAL A 364 -21.28 7.18 24.36
C VAL A 364 -21.84 8.34 25.20
N VAL A 365 -21.11 9.44 25.28
CA VAL A 365 -21.58 10.65 25.93
C VAL A 365 -22.46 11.38 24.94
N ASN A 366 -23.74 11.59 25.30
CA ASN A 366 -24.72 12.22 24.42
C ASN A 366 -24.19 13.50 23.77
N GLY A 367 -24.18 13.52 22.43
CA GLY A 367 -23.84 14.69 21.61
C GLY A 367 -22.38 14.83 21.19
N LYS A 368 -21.43 14.09 21.78
CA LYS A 368 -20.03 14.08 21.31
C LYS A 368 -19.82 12.95 20.31
N LYS A 369 -19.35 13.31 19.11
CA LYS A 369 -18.92 12.34 18.10
C LYS A 369 -17.39 12.23 18.09
N GLU A 370 -16.86 11.52 19.09
CA GLU A 370 -15.40 11.47 19.32
C GLU A 370 -14.65 10.80 18.17
N GLY A 371 -15.31 9.87 17.47
CA GLY A 371 -14.73 9.15 16.35
C GLY A 371 -14.76 9.86 15.01
N VAL A 372 -15.45 11.01 14.87
CA VAL A 372 -15.60 11.68 13.56
C VAL A 372 -14.25 11.96 12.93
N GLY A 373 -14.03 11.40 11.74
CA GLY A 373 -12.82 11.49 10.93
C GLY A 373 -11.60 10.83 11.56
N CYS A 374 -11.78 9.92 12.51
CA CYS A 374 -10.78 8.91 12.81
C CYS A 374 -10.62 7.98 11.59
N LYS A 375 -9.40 7.51 11.37
CA LYS A 375 -9.02 6.60 10.29
C LYS A 375 -8.52 5.29 10.87
N ILE A 376 -8.85 4.18 10.22
CA ILE A 376 -8.40 2.86 10.64
C ILE A 376 -7.87 2.09 9.46
N GLU A 377 -6.68 1.52 9.60
CA GLU A 377 -6.01 0.73 8.57
C GLU A 377 -5.30 -0.48 9.19
N SER A 378 -5.45 -1.64 8.56
CA SER A 378 -4.68 -2.83 8.91
C SER A 378 -3.47 -2.98 8.00
N HIS A 379 -2.33 -3.32 8.58
CA HIS A 379 -1.12 -3.61 7.84
C HIS A 379 -0.36 -4.76 8.53
N GLY A 380 -0.17 -5.87 7.81
CA GLY A 380 0.31 -7.10 8.42
C GLY A 380 -0.62 -7.58 9.55
N ASN A 381 0.00 -8.09 10.62
CA ASN A 381 -0.71 -8.55 11.84
C ASN A 381 -1.07 -7.41 12.81
N GLN A 382 -1.20 -6.17 12.32
CA GLN A 382 -1.39 -4.98 13.14
C GLN A 382 -2.52 -4.11 12.60
N VAL A 383 -3.15 -3.35 13.49
CA VAL A 383 -4.21 -2.39 13.14
C VAL A 383 -3.86 -1.02 13.72
N PHE A 384 -3.92 0.00 12.89
CA PHE A 384 -3.60 1.38 13.22
C PHE A 384 -4.88 2.20 13.22
N CYS A 385 -5.15 2.92 14.30
CA CYS A 385 -6.31 3.80 14.42
C CYS A 385 -5.85 5.21 14.78
N SER A 386 -6.19 6.20 13.97
CA SER A 386 -5.98 7.60 14.35
C SER A 386 -7.05 8.07 15.32
N LYS A 387 -6.65 8.83 16.34
CA LYS A 387 -7.56 9.53 17.25
C LYS A 387 -7.04 10.94 17.50
N GLY A 388 -7.71 11.91 16.89
CA GLY A 388 -7.19 13.28 16.88
C GLY A 388 -5.82 13.32 16.20
N GLY A 389 -4.80 13.81 16.91
CA GLY A 389 -3.42 13.86 16.43
C GLY A 389 -2.58 12.62 16.72
N ASP A 390 -3.14 11.63 17.43
CA ASP A 390 -2.42 10.44 17.88
C ASP A 390 -2.76 9.21 17.03
N ILE A 391 -1.89 8.21 17.06
CA ILE A 391 -2.07 6.91 16.39
C ILE A 391 -2.00 5.80 17.43
N GLU A 392 -3.09 5.06 17.59
CA GLU A 392 -3.14 3.84 18.39
C GLU A 392 -2.77 2.63 17.52
N LEU A 393 -1.87 1.79 18.03
CA LEU A 393 -1.49 0.49 17.46
C LEU A 393 -2.16 -0.64 18.26
N TRP A 394 -2.91 -1.47 17.54
CA TRP A 394 -3.63 -2.62 18.06
C TRP A 394 -3.01 -3.90 17.54
N THR A 395 -2.69 -4.82 18.45
CA THR A 395 -2.03 -6.10 18.14
C THR A 395 -2.69 -7.24 18.88
N GLU A 396 -2.88 -8.37 18.22
CA GLU A 396 -3.42 -9.56 18.86
C GLU A 396 -2.40 -10.18 19.81
N VAL A 397 -2.85 -10.56 21.01
CA VAL A 397 -2.05 -11.26 22.02
C VAL A 397 -2.48 -12.71 22.04
N MET A 398 -1.56 -13.61 21.67
CA MET A 398 -1.77 -15.04 21.79
C MET A 398 -1.76 -15.46 23.27
N MET A 399 -2.96 -15.70 23.83
CA MET A 399 -3.10 -16.20 25.20
C MET A 399 -3.04 -17.73 25.18
N GLY A 400 -1.98 -18.30 25.76
CA GLY A 400 -1.71 -19.73 25.73
C GLY A 400 -2.67 -20.64 26.52
N ASN A 401 -3.79 -20.13 27.07
CA ASN A 401 -4.78 -20.93 27.82
C ASN A 401 -6.08 -20.15 28.16
N SER A 402 -6.82 -19.62 27.17
CA SER A 402 -8.18 -19.10 27.43
C SER A 402 -9.23 -20.20 27.24
N LYS A 403 -10.23 -20.21 28.14
CA LYS A 403 -11.39 -21.12 28.09
C LYS A 403 -12.03 -21.01 26.70
N LYS A 404 -12.04 -22.10 25.94
CA LYS A 404 -12.82 -22.18 24.70
C LYS A 404 -14.26 -21.81 25.04
N ARG A 405 -14.85 -20.84 24.33
CA ARG A 405 -16.32 -20.70 24.33
C ARG A 405 -16.92 -21.99 23.78
N GLU A 406 -18.19 -22.27 24.08
CA GLU A 406 -18.92 -23.45 23.57
C GLU A 406 -18.88 -23.58 22.03
N ASP A 407 -18.57 -22.49 21.33
CA ASP A 407 -18.38 -22.38 19.87
C ASP A 407 -16.94 -22.71 19.39
N GLY A 408 -16.07 -23.25 20.24
CA GLY A 408 -14.72 -23.72 19.87
C GLY A 408 -13.68 -22.63 19.56
N LEU A 409 -14.09 -21.35 19.43
CA LEU A 409 -13.22 -20.19 19.26
C LEU A 409 -12.80 -19.61 20.62
N GLY A 410 -11.50 -19.42 20.83
CA GLY A 410 -10.97 -18.75 22.01
C GLY A 410 -11.27 -17.24 21.98
N GLU A 411 -11.39 -16.63 23.16
CA GLU A 411 -11.50 -15.17 23.28
C GLU A 411 -10.20 -14.52 22.76
N ARG A 412 -10.31 -13.77 21.65
CA ARG A 412 -9.19 -13.04 21.04
C ARG A 412 -8.98 -11.74 21.82
N VAL A 413 -7.75 -11.52 22.27
CA VAL A 413 -7.38 -10.35 23.08
C VAL A 413 -6.48 -9.45 22.26
N PHE A 414 -6.77 -8.16 22.25
CA PHE A 414 -5.94 -7.16 21.58
C PHE A 414 -5.30 -6.23 22.59
N ARG A 415 -4.03 -5.89 22.37
CA ARG A 415 -3.29 -4.91 23.15
C ARG A 415 -3.18 -3.61 22.36
N LYS A 416 -3.61 -2.53 23.02
CA LYS A 416 -3.42 -1.14 22.60
C LYS A 416 -2.03 -0.63 23.00
N ASN A 417 -1.31 -0.04 22.06
CA ASN A 417 -0.10 0.74 22.29
C ASN A 417 -0.25 2.10 21.59
N LEU A 418 0.42 3.12 22.11
CA LEU A 418 0.41 4.45 21.50
C LEU A 418 1.70 4.63 20.71
N MET A 419 1.58 5.14 19.49
CA MET A 419 2.69 5.17 18.53
C MET A 419 3.51 6.46 18.61
N GLY A 420 4.78 6.34 18.23
CA GLY A 420 5.71 7.45 18.14
C GLY A 420 6.39 7.82 19.46
N ARG A 421 7.37 8.73 19.38
CA ARG A 421 7.99 9.30 20.57
C ARG A 421 7.10 10.41 21.13
N VAL A 422 7.35 10.83 22.37
CA VAL A 422 6.59 11.91 23.03
C VAL A 422 6.48 13.18 22.17
N LYS A 423 7.52 13.50 21.39
CA LYS A 423 7.55 14.64 20.45
C LYS A 423 6.65 14.49 19.22
N ASP A 424 6.26 13.26 18.88
CA ASP A 424 5.46 12.91 17.71
C ASP A 424 3.97 12.79 18.08
N MET A 425 3.64 12.88 19.37
CA MET A 425 2.28 12.79 19.90
C MET A 425 1.54 14.12 19.83
N GLY A 426 0.22 14.06 19.68
CA GLY A 426 -0.66 15.21 19.60
C GLY A 426 -0.60 15.96 18.27
N GLY A 427 -0.92 17.25 18.30
CA GLY A 427 -0.97 18.12 17.12
C GLY A 427 -2.31 18.08 16.36
N SER A 428 -2.28 18.56 15.12
CA SER A 428 -3.45 18.59 14.25
C SER A 428 -4.00 17.19 13.98
N LYS A 429 -5.32 17.11 13.82
CA LYS A 429 -6.04 15.87 13.53
C LYS A 429 -5.48 15.16 12.29
N ILE A 430 -5.22 13.87 12.40
CA ILE A 430 -4.79 13.03 11.27
C ILE A 430 -5.95 12.85 10.30
N THR A 431 -5.69 13.04 9.01
CA THR A 431 -6.69 12.93 7.94
C THR A 431 -6.53 11.68 7.10
N ASN A 432 -5.29 11.19 6.89
CA ASN A 432 -5.03 9.95 6.16
C ASN A 432 -3.88 9.15 6.79
N LEU A 433 -3.98 7.83 6.65
CA LEU A 433 -2.95 6.83 6.97
C LEU A 433 -2.75 5.95 5.72
N ALA A 434 -1.50 5.75 5.30
CA ALA A 434 -1.19 4.85 4.19
C ALA A 434 0.14 4.13 4.45
N PHE A 435 0.28 2.92 3.91
CA PHE A 435 1.46 2.08 4.09
C PHE A 435 2.08 1.75 2.74
N GLY A 436 3.39 1.88 2.62
CA GLY A 436 4.11 1.59 1.39
C GLY A 436 5.55 1.22 1.68
N GLY A 437 6.01 0.10 1.13
CA GLY A 437 7.30 -0.47 1.50
C GLY A 437 7.37 -0.71 3.00
N ASN A 438 8.48 -0.31 3.62
CA ASN A 438 8.68 -0.35 5.07
C ASN A 438 8.30 0.97 5.79
N LYS A 439 7.42 1.79 5.20
CA LYS A 439 7.09 3.13 5.69
C LYS A 439 5.58 3.30 5.88
N MET A 440 5.23 4.14 6.84
CA MET A 440 3.88 4.67 7.05
C MET A 440 3.87 6.16 6.70
N PHE A 441 2.84 6.59 5.99
CA PHE A 441 2.63 7.97 5.59
C PHE A 441 1.41 8.54 6.30
N VAL A 442 1.55 9.73 6.87
CA VAL A 442 0.50 10.37 7.67
C VAL A 442 0.31 11.79 7.16
N SER A 443 -0.94 12.18 6.90
CA SER A 443 -1.28 13.60 6.70
C SER A 443 -2.15 14.12 7.82
N ARG A 444 -2.04 15.43 8.05
CA ARG A 444 -2.75 16.13 9.12
C ARG A 444 -3.55 17.29 8.56
N LYS A 445 -4.66 17.56 9.24
CA LYS A 445 -5.57 18.65 8.93
C LYS A 445 -4.82 19.99 8.95
N ASP A 446 -5.09 20.81 7.94
CA ASP A 446 -4.55 22.17 7.76
C ASP A 446 -3.01 22.22 7.63
N GLN A 447 -2.36 21.10 7.30
CA GLN A 447 -0.93 21.03 7.02
C GLN A 447 -0.68 20.69 5.53
N GLN A 448 0.27 21.38 4.91
CA GLN A 448 0.63 21.21 3.49
C GLN A 448 1.83 20.26 3.34
N ASN A 449 1.79 19.14 4.06
CA ASN A 449 2.88 18.17 4.06
C ASN A 449 2.39 16.75 4.39
N VAL A 450 3.26 15.78 4.15
CA VAL A 450 3.07 14.38 4.56
C VAL A 450 4.22 13.95 5.46
N GLU A 451 3.90 13.41 6.63
CA GLU A 451 4.88 12.85 7.55
C GLU A 451 5.23 11.42 7.12
N VAL A 452 6.52 11.12 7.11
CA VAL A 452 7.04 9.76 6.85
C VAL A 452 7.47 9.16 8.17
N TRP A 453 6.92 7.99 8.47
CA TRP A 453 7.18 7.22 9.66
C TRP A 453 7.87 5.92 9.28
N GLN A 454 9.02 5.62 9.89
CA GLN A 454 9.82 4.44 9.60
C GLN A 454 10.51 3.94 10.88
N SER A 455 10.79 2.64 10.96
CA SER A 455 11.50 2.07 12.11
C SER A 455 12.95 2.58 12.18
N SER A 456 13.35 3.07 13.35
CA SER A 456 14.73 3.48 13.61
C SER A 456 15.69 2.30 13.77
N VAL A 457 15.16 1.10 14.02
CA VAL A 457 15.94 -0.12 14.28
C VAL A 457 16.58 -0.68 13.00
N ARG A 458 16.35 -0.03 11.85
CA ARG A 458 17.27 -0.07 10.72
C ARG A 458 17.70 1.33 10.32
N GLY A 459 18.69 1.85 11.03
CA GLY A 459 19.82 2.41 10.30
C GLY A 459 20.54 1.26 9.61
N PHE A 460 20.00 0.77 8.49
CA PHE A 460 20.43 -0.40 7.70
C PHE A 460 20.52 -1.74 8.43
#